data_AF-A0A6V7I6K1-F1
#
_entry.id   AF-A0A6V7I6K1-F1
#
_cell.length_a   1.000
_cell.length_b   1.000
_cell.length_c   1.000
_cell.angle_alpha   90.00
_cell.angle_beta   90.00
_cell.angle_gamma   90.00
#
_symmetry.space_group_name_H-M   'P 1'
#
loop_
_entity.id
_entity.type
_entity.pdbx_description
1 polymer ?
#
loop_
_entity_poly.entity_id
_entity_poly.type
_entity_poly.pdbx_seq_one_letter_code
_entity_poly.pdbx_strand_id
1 'polypeptide(L)' 'LRTENNGGAWCPKAEITSEPREWLEIDLHSVHMITGTNTQGRFGNGVGVEYAEGYLLEYWRPRLGKWVRYRDIKGNE' A
#
# COMPACT_ATOMS: atom_id res chain seq x y z
N LEU A 1 8.73 -8.13 -13.98
CA LEU A 1 7.84 -7.50 -14.98
C LEU A 1 8.12 -6.00 -15.00
N ARG A 2 8.34 -5.41 -16.18
CA ARG A 2 8.50 -3.96 -16.42
C ARG A 2 7.69 -3.59 -17.66
N THR A 3 6.38 -3.77 -17.56
CA THR A 3 5.43 -3.57 -18.66
C THR A 3 4.44 -2.50 -18.23
N GLU A 4 4.16 -1.53 -19.09
CA GLU A 4 3.28 -0.41 -18.79
C GLU A 4 1.91 -0.61 -19.45
N ASN A 5 0.85 -0.55 -18.64
CA ASN A 5 -0.52 -0.28 -19.07
C ASN A 5 -1.05 0.82 -18.14
N ASN A 6 -1.71 1.84 -18.69
CA ASN A 6 -2.38 2.90 -17.93
C ASN A 6 -1.48 3.74 -16.99
N GLY A 7 -0.29 4.17 -17.42
CA GLY A 7 0.54 5.15 -16.69
C GLY A 7 1.55 4.56 -15.72
N GLY A 8 1.52 3.25 -15.49
CA GLY A 8 2.63 2.48 -14.90
C GLY A 8 2.68 2.35 -13.37
N ALA A 9 1.69 2.89 -12.64
CA ALA A 9 1.39 2.60 -11.22
C ALA A 9 0.05 3.23 -10.81
N TRP A 10 -0.39 2.98 -9.57
CA TRP A 10 -1.43 3.76 -8.92
C TRP A 10 -0.83 5.04 -8.33
N CYS A 11 -1.44 6.19 -8.61
CA CYS A 11 -1.12 7.47 -7.99
C CYS A 11 -2.43 8.10 -7.47
N PRO A 12 -2.47 8.54 -6.20
CA PRO A 12 -3.63 9.28 -5.70
C PRO A 12 -3.77 10.61 -6.43
N LYS A 13 -4.99 11.14 -6.45
CA LYS A 13 -5.27 12.42 -7.11
C LYS A 13 -4.68 13.60 -6.35
N ALA A 14 -4.73 13.55 -5.02
CA ALA A 14 -4.15 14.56 -4.15
C ALA A 14 -2.70 14.20 -3.82
N GLU A 15 -1.87 15.22 -3.66
CA GLU A 15 -0.52 15.04 -3.13
C GLU A 15 -0.58 14.58 -1.67
N ILE A 16 0.31 13.67 -1.31
CA ILE A 16 0.38 13.12 0.05
C ILE A 16 1.09 14.14 0.95
N THR A 17 0.44 14.50 2.05
CA THR A 17 1.07 15.26 3.13
C THR A 17 1.63 14.30 4.18
N SER A 18 2.26 14.81 5.24
CA SER A 18 2.70 14.00 6.38
C SER A 18 1.55 13.28 7.10
N GLU A 19 0.29 13.63 6.80
CA GLU A 19 -0.89 12.90 7.26
C GLU A 19 -1.37 11.94 6.16
N PRO A 20 -1.31 10.62 6.39
CA PRO A 20 -1.77 9.64 5.42
C PRO A 20 -3.30 9.67 5.33
N ARG A 21 -3.82 10.15 4.19
CA ARG A 21 -5.26 10.21 3.90
C ARG A 21 -5.70 9.29 2.77
N GLU A 22 -4.77 8.97 1.87
CA GLU A 22 -5.01 8.14 0.69
C GLU A 22 -4.52 6.72 0.94
N TRP A 23 -5.22 5.74 0.36
CA TRP A 23 -4.92 4.33 0.56
C TRP A 23 -5.22 3.50 -0.69
N LEU A 24 -4.58 2.33 -0.76
CA LEU A 24 -4.88 1.28 -1.71
C LEU A 24 -5.33 0.04 -0.92
N GLU A 25 -6.54 -0.43 -1.17
CA GLU A 25 -7.09 -1.64 -0.54
C GLU A 25 -6.95 -2.83 -1.49
N ILE A 26 -6.58 -3.96 -0.92
CA ILE A 26 -6.52 -5.25 -1.62
C ILE A 26 -7.45 -6.20 -0.88
N ASP A 27 -8.62 -6.48 -1.48
CA ASP A 27 -9.51 -7.53 -0.98
C ASP A 27 -9.00 -8.91 -1.42
N LEU A 28 -8.64 -9.74 -0.46
CA LEU A 28 -8.17 -11.11 -0.67
C LEU A 28 -9.31 -12.14 -0.68
N HIS A 29 -10.56 -11.70 -0.48
CA HIS A 29 -11.83 -12.47 -0.43
C HIS A 29 -11.93 -13.56 0.64
N SER A 30 -10.82 -14.02 1.18
CA SER A 30 -10.73 -14.99 2.28
C SER A 30 -9.58 -14.63 3.22
N VAL A 31 -9.56 -15.25 4.40
CA VAL A 31 -8.55 -14.96 5.43
C VAL A 31 -7.20 -15.54 5.02
N HIS A 32 -6.19 -14.68 4.93
CA HIS A 32 -4.81 -15.05 4.62
C HIS A 32 -3.86 -14.63 5.74
N MET A 33 -2.82 -15.43 5.95
CA MET A 33 -1.67 -15.05 6.77
C MET A 33 -0.66 -14.32 5.88
N ILE A 34 -0.61 -12.99 5.99
CA ILE A 34 0.35 -12.16 5.26
C ILE A 34 1.66 -12.16 6.04
N THR A 35 2.74 -12.61 5.42
CA THR A 35 4.09 -12.66 6.02
C THR A 35 5.01 -11.53 5.55
N GLY A 36 4.58 -10.77 4.55
CA GLY A 36 5.34 -9.65 4.01
C GLY A 36 4.63 -8.94 2.87
N THR A 37 5.11 -7.75 2.57
CA THR A 37 4.60 -6.84 1.54
C THR A 37 5.80 -6.26 0.81
N ASN A 38 5.65 -5.98 -0.49
CA ASN A 38 6.65 -5.29 -1.29
C ASN A 38 5.96 -4.16 -2.04
N THR A 39 6.60 -2.99 -2.10
CA THR A 39 6.13 -1.83 -2.84
C THR A 39 6.95 -1.68 -4.12
N GLN A 40 6.34 -1.05 -5.13
CA GLN A 40 7.01 -0.63 -6.35
C GLN A 40 6.49 0.75 -6.74
N GLY A 41 7.41 1.64 -7.11
CA GLY A 41 7.08 2.96 -7.66
C GLY A 41 6.56 2.89 -9.10
N ARG A 42 6.26 4.06 -9.66
CA ARG A 42 5.82 4.17 -11.04
C ARG A 42 6.95 3.83 -11.99
N PHE A 43 6.71 2.85 -12.88
CA PHE A 43 7.69 2.51 -13.90
C PHE A 43 7.80 3.61 -14.98
N GLY A 44 6.66 4.05 -15.52
CA GLY A 44 6.61 5.15 -16.49
C GLY A 44 7.54 4.99 -17.69
N ASN A 45 7.61 3.80 -18.31
CA ASN A 45 8.57 3.49 -19.38
C ASN A 45 10.04 3.79 -19.03
N GLY A 46 10.40 3.66 -17.76
CA GLY A 46 11.76 3.90 -17.27
C GLY A 46 12.06 5.36 -16.92
N VAL A 47 11.10 6.28 -17.08
CA VAL A 47 11.23 7.67 -16.66
C VAL A 47 10.45 8.02 -15.39
N GLY A 48 9.70 7.05 -14.82
CA GLY A 48 9.03 7.24 -13.54
C GLY A 48 10.02 7.43 -12.39
N VAL A 49 9.72 8.39 -11.54
CA VAL A 49 10.54 8.75 -10.35
C VAL A 49 9.71 8.76 -9.07
N GLU A 50 8.42 8.49 -9.18
CA GLU A 50 7.44 8.53 -8.11
C GLU A 50 7.42 7.18 -7.38
N TYR A 51 7.69 7.19 -6.08
CA TYR A 51 7.57 6.03 -5.21
C TYR A 51 7.17 6.48 -3.81
N ALA A 52 6.54 5.59 -3.05
CA ALA A 52 6.29 5.81 -1.64
C ALA A 52 7.55 5.46 -0.84
N GLU A 53 8.08 6.40 -0.06
CA GLU A 53 9.26 6.18 0.79
C GLU A 53 8.95 5.33 2.03
N GLY A 54 7.69 5.37 2.46
CA GLY A 54 7.14 4.58 3.54
C GLY A 54 5.63 4.52 3.41
N TYR A 55 5.01 3.59 4.13
CA TYR A 55 3.57 3.46 4.19
C TYR A 55 3.18 2.86 5.53
N LEU A 56 1.91 3.00 5.85
CA LEU A 56 1.31 2.39 7.02
C LEU A 56 0.43 1.25 6.55
N LEU A 57 0.42 0.17 7.31
CA LEU A 57 -0.41 -0.98 6.99
C LEU A 57 -1.60 -1.03 7.94
N GLU A 58 -2.80 -1.07 7.36
CA GLU A 58 -4.01 -1.40 8.08
C GLU A 58 -4.58 -2.72 7.56
N TYR A 59 -5.15 -3.52 8.44
CA TYR A 59 -5.76 -4.79 8.07
C TYR A 59 -7.13 -4.94 8.71
N TRP A 60 -8.01 -5.67 8.03
CA TRP A 60 -9.32 -6.06 8.53
C TRP A 60 -9.41 -7.59 8.58
N ARG A 61 -10.13 -8.12 9.58
CA ARG A 61 -10.53 -9.53 9.61
C ARG A 61 -11.91 -9.67 10.24
N PRO A 62 -12.76 -10.64 9.81
CA PRO A 62 -14.15 -10.73 10.24
C PRO A 62 -14.38 -10.70 11.75
N ARG A 63 -13.50 -11.37 12.52
CA ARG A 63 -13.58 -11.41 13.99
C ARG A 63 -13.33 -10.07 14.67
N LEU A 64 -12.67 -9.12 14.01
CA LEU A 64 -12.42 -7.78 14.57
C LEU A 64 -13.51 -6.78 14.18
N GLY A 65 -14.11 -6.94 13.00
CA GLY A 65 -15.16 -6.03 12.51
C GLY A 65 -14.71 -4.58 12.31
N LYS A 66 -13.41 -4.32 12.29
CA LYS A 66 -12.81 -2.99 12.14
C LYS A 66 -11.42 -3.07 11.53
N TRP A 67 -10.99 -1.98 10.92
CA TRP A 67 -9.62 -1.76 10.51
C TRP A 67 -8.72 -1.63 11.74
N VAL A 68 -7.54 -2.24 11.67
CA VAL A 68 -6.53 -2.20 12.71
C VAL A 68 -5.19 -1.81 12.09
N ARG A 69 -4.59 -0.77 12.68
CA ARG A 69 -3.22 -0.36 12.42
C ARG A 69 -2.27 -1.49 12.78
N TYR A 70 -1.49 -1.95 11.80
CA TYR A 70 -0.38 -2.86 12.06
C TYR A 70 0.69 -2.14 12.88
N ARG A 71 1.28 -2.88 13.81
CA ARG A 71 2.49 -2.49 14.53
C ARG A 71 3.42 -3.69 14.56
N ASP A 72 4.71 -3.44 14.38
CA ASP A 72 5.72 -4.46 14.53
C ASP A 72 5.83 -4.94 15.99
N ILE A 73 6.67 -5.94 16.24
CA ILE A 73 6.89 -6.49 17.59
C ILE A 73 7.49 -5.48 18.59
N LYS A 74 8.05 -4.37 18.09
CA LYS A 74 8.59 -3.26 18.89
C LYS A 74 7.58 -2.13 19.08
N GLY A 75 6.40 -2.23 18.46
CA GLY A 75 5.34 -1.23 18.51
C GLY A 75 5.47 -0.12 17.46
N ASN A 76 6.42 -0.22 16.52
CA ASN A 76 6.55 0.73 15.43
C ASN A 76 5.48 0.49 14.36
N GLU A 77 5.06 1.55 13.70
CA GLU A 77 4.13 1.51 12.57
C GLU A 77 4.88 1.48 11.24
#